data_AF-A0A956JGE7-F1
#
_entry.id   AF-A0A956JGE7-F1
#
_cell.length_a   1.000
_cell.length_b   1.000
_cell.length_c   1.000
_cell.angle_alpha   90.00
_cell.angle_beta   90.00
_cell.angle_gamma   90.00
#
_symmetry.space_group_name_H-M   'P 1'
#
loop_
_entity.id
_entity.type
_entity.pdbx_description
1 polymer ?
#
loop_
_entity_poly.entity_id
_entity_poly.type
_entity_poly.pdbx_seq_one_letter_code
_entity_poly.pdbx_strand_id
1 'polypeptide(L)'
;MKIGELAQEAQTRFETADYAGAIDLWTKAYAALPEEPAYAQQRSVLVYQIAQASVEAYSLDPQVLYLRKAERLLTSYLETIDASDGETIAAVEDQLAELREKIAAASPEQEEEPEPAPDEVEPEPEPVTEPAAADDGDARPGRALMISGGVLLGLGAASLGVATYGLVWGDRVDARGEAAKDAGNDDVDFYRGLLDEGTTANRLALGAGIAGAVLVGVGAGLLGVGAAKSRKRRDVAWVPLGLVGGGGLQMNLRF
;
A
#
# COMPACT_ATOMS: atom_id res chain seq x y z
N MET A 1 16.79 -18.53 -14.20
CA MET A 1 15.70 -18.46 -13.21
C MET A 1 14.40 -18.32 -13.98
N LYS A 2 13.35 -19.07 -13.62
CA LYS A 2 12.06 -18.99 -14.33
C LYS A 2 11.29 -17.74 -13.86
N ILE A 3 10.52 -17.11 -14.76
CA ILE A 3 9.75 -15.89 -14.45
C ILE A 3 8.83 -16.08 -13.24
N GLY A 4 8.18 -17.25 -13.15
CA GLY A 4 7.34 -17.59 -12.00
C GLY A 4 8.08 -17.66 -10.66
N GLU A 5 9.35 -18.10 -10.66
CA GLU A 5 10.18 -18.13 -9.44
C GLU A 5 10.52 -16.70 -8.98
N LEU A 6 10.86 -15.80 -9.91
CA LEU A 6 11.10 -14.39 -9.60
C LEU A 6 9.85 -13.73 -9.01
N ALA A 7 8.67 -13.95 -9.62
CA ALA A 7 7.42 -13.39 -9.14
C ALA A 7 7.00 -13.93 -7.76
N GLN A 8 7.24 -15.22 -7.50
CA GLN A 8 6.97 -15.84 -6.20
C GLN A 8 7.93 -15.34 -5.12
N GLU A 9 9.22 -15.22 -5.42
CA GLU A 9 10.20 -14.67 -4.48
C GLU A 9 9.90 -13.20 -4.17
N ALA A 10 9.55 -12.41 -5.19
CA ALA A 10 9.11 -11.03 -5.01
C ALA A 10 7.91 -10.91 -4.08
N GLN A 11 6.90 -11.79 -4.24
CA GLN A 11 5.74 -11.87 -3.35
C GLN A 11 6.16 -12.17 -1.90
N THR A 12 7.08 -13.12 -1.70
CA THR A 12 7.62 -13.42 -0.36
C THR A 12 8.33 -12.19 0.24
N ARG A 13 9.13 -11.46 -0.54
CA ARG A 13 9.78 -10.22 -0.09
C ARG A 13 8.75 -9.19 0.33
N PHE A 14 7.72 -8.98 -0.49
CA PHE A 14 6.61 -8.06 -0.23
C PHE A 14 5.90 -8.40 1.10
N GLU A 15 5.56 -9.67 1.31
CA GLU A 15 4.92 -10.16 2.55
C GLU A 15 5.79 -9.99 3.79
N THR A 16 7.12 -10.01 3.63
CA THR A 16 8.09 -9.74 4.70
C THR A 16 8.48 -8.27 4.85
N ALA A 17 7.75 -7.36 4.18
CA ALA A 17 8.00 -5.92 4.15
C ALA A 17 9.35 -5.50 3.53
N ASP A 18 10.02 -6.40 2.80
CA ASP A 18 11.15 -6.07 1.93
C ASP A 18 10.62 -5.57 0.57
N TYR A 19 9.99 -4.39 0.60
CA TYR A 19 9.35 -3.82 -0.59
C TYR A 19 10.35 -3.45 -1.69
N ALA A 20 11.55 -3.00 -1.32
CA ALA A 20 12.61 -2.71 -2.28
C ALA A 20 13.07 -3.98 -3.01
N GLY A 21 13.27 -5.09 -2.28
CA GLY A 21 13.58 -6.39 -2.87
C GLY A 21 12.45 -6.93 -3.74
N ALA A 22 11.19 -6.75 -3.33
CA ALA A 22 10.03 -7.11 -4.13
C ALA A 22 9.97 -6.35 -5.46
N ILE A 23 10.17 -5.02 -5.41
CA ILE A 23 10.21 -4.14 -6.59
C ILE A 23 11.27 -4.63 -7.58
N ASP A 24 12.48 -4.93 -7.11
CA ASP A 24 13.57 -5.41 -7.97
C ASP A 24 13.23 -6.76 -8.63
N LEU A 25 12.73 -7.73 -7.87
CA LEU A 25 12.38 -9.05 -8.39
C LEU A 25 11.19 -9.04 -9.36
N TRP A 26 10.12 -8.29 -9.06
CA TRP A 26 9.02 -8.12 -10.02
C TRP A 26 9.45 -7.34 -11.27
N THR A 27 10.35 -6.35 -11.14
CA THR A 27 10.92 -5.64 -12.30
C THR A 27 11.70 -6.61 -13.19
N LYS A 28 12.51 -7.50 -12.59
CA LYS A 28 13.21 -8.56 -13.32
C LYS A 28 12.24 -9.54 -13.99
N ALA A 29 11.16 -9.93 -13.31
CA ALA A 29 10.13 -10.78 -13.87
C ALA A 29 9.44 -10.11 -15.07
N TYR A 30 9.12 -8.82 -14.96
CA TYR A 30 8.51 -8.03 -16.01
C TYR A 30 9.42 -7.92 -17.24
N ALA A 31 10.69 -7.61 -17.03
CA ALA A 31 11.68 -7.49 -18.10
C ALA A 31 11.95 -8.83 -18.81
N ALA A 32 11.71 -9.96 -18.14
CA ALA A 32 11.88 -11.28 -18.72
C ALA A 32 10.66 -11.77 -19.54
N LEU A 33 9.50 -11.12 -19.43
CA LEU A 33 8.32 -11.45 -20.22
C LEU A 33 8.43 -10.87 -21.65
N PRO A 34 8.15 -11.66 -22.70
CA PRO A 34 8.11 -11.15 -24.08
C PRO A 34 7.10 -10.02 -24.28
N GLU A 35 7.37 -9.12 -25.23
CA GLU A 35 6.45 -8.04 -25.64
C GLU A 35 5.44 -8.53 -26.69
N GLU A 36 4.79 -9.65 -26.39
CA GLU A 36 3.75 -10.24 -27.25
C GLU A 36 2.38 -10.10 -26.59
N PRO A 37 1.28 -9.94 -27.36
CA PRO A 37 -0.06 -9.82 -26.80
C PRO A 37 -0.44 -10.95 -25.84
N ALA A 38 0.11 -12.15 -26.04
CA ALA A 38 -0.12 -13.31 -25.17
C ALA A 38 0.33 -13.10 -23.71
N TYR A 39 1.30 -12.22 -23.47
CA TYR A 39 1.84 -11.91 -22.13
C TYR A 39 1.35 -10.56 -21.60
N ALA A 40 0.51 -9.82 -22.33
CA ALA A 40 0.06 -8.48 -21.97
C ALA A 40 -0.58 -8.46 -20.57
N GLN A 41 -1.48 -9.40 -20.29
CA GLN A 41 -2.14 -9.50 -18.98
C GLN A 41 -1.14 -9.72 -17.83
N GLN A 42 -0.16 -10.61 -18.01
CA GLN A 42 0.83 -10.91 -16.98
C GLN A 42 1.77 -9.72 -16.74
N ARG A 43 2.12 -9.00 -17.81
CA ARG A 43 2.87 -7.74 -17.73
C ARG A 43 2.08 -6.67 -16.97
N SER A 44 0.79 -6.50 -17.25
CA SER A 44 -0.08 -5.56 -16.52
C SER A 44 -0.19 -5.91 -15.02
N VAL A 45 -0.32 -7.20 -14.67
CA VAL A 45 -0.33 -7.64 -13.27
C VAL A 45 0.98 -7.26 -12.56
N LEU A 46 2.13 -7.48 -13.18
CA LEU A 46 3.42 -7.10 -12.60
C LEU A 46 3.58 -5.59 -12.46
N VAL A 47 3.12 -4.80 -13.43
CA VAL A 47 3.11 -3.33 -13.35
C VAL A 47 2.33 -2.86 -12.12
N TYR A 48 1.12 -3.41 -11.92
CA TYR A 48 0.30 -3.10 -10.75
C TYR A 48 1.00 -3.51 -9.45
N GLN A 49 1.58 -4.71 -9.36
CA GLN A 49 2.31 -5.19 -8.18
C GLN A 49 3.51 -4.30 -7.83
N ILE A 50 4.32 -3.89 -8.83
CA ILE A 50 5.45 -2.97 -8.63
C ILE A 50 4.95 -1.61 -8.13
N ALA A 51 3.82 -1.13 -8.65
CA ALA A 51 3.23 0.12 -8.18
C ALA A 51 2.82 0.01 -6.71
N GLN A 52 2.11 -1.04 -6.30
CA GLN A 52 1.71 -1.25 -4.91
C GLN A 52 2.92 -1.35 -3.97
N ALA A 53 3.96 -2.11 -4.33
CA ALA A 53 5.19 -2.15 -3.54
C ALA A 53 5.89 -0.80 -3.45
N SER A 54 5.79 0.05 -4.47
CA SER A 54 6.33 1.41 -4.40
C SER A 54 5.55 2.27 -3.41
N VAL A 55 4.22 2.16 -3.36
CA VAL A 55 3.39 2.85 -2.35
C VAL A 55 3.75 2.39 -0.93
N GLU A 56 3.92 1.08 -0.74
CA GLU A 56 4.29 0.51 0.56
C GLU A 56 5.73 0.87 0.96
N ALA A 57 6.67 0.87 0.02
CA ALA A 57 8.04 1.30 0.25
C ALA A 57 8.12 2.73 0.79
N TYR A 58 7.31 3.66 0.27
CA TYR A 58 7.22 5.03 0.77
C TYR A 58 6.82 5.09 2.26
N SER A 59 5.98 4.14 2.72
CA SER A 59 5.53 4.11 4.11
C SER A 59 6.63 3.71 5.09
N LEU A 60 7.65 2.96 4.62
CA LEU A 60 8.83 2.61 5.42
C LEU A 60 9.99 3.60 5.24
N ASP A 61 10.15 4.08 4.01
CA ASP A 61 11.23 4.96 3.59
C ASP A 61 10.63 6.09 2.73
N PRO A 62 10.30 7.25 3.34
CA PRO A 62 9.53 8.34 2.72
C PRO A 62 10.23 9.10 1.58
N GLN A 63 10.67 8.39 0.55
CA GLN A 63 11.26 8.97 -0.65
C GLN A 63 10.18 9.22 -1.70
N VAL A 64 9.99 10.48 -2.10
CA VAL A 64 9.00 10.91 -3.11
C VAL A 64 9.14 10.14 -4.43
N LEU A 65 10.34 9.65 -4.75
CA LEU A 65 10.60 8.85 -5.94
C LEU A 65 9.74 7.58 -6.00
N TYR A 66 9.40 6.96 -4.86
CA TYR A 66 8.54 5.79 -4.81
C TYR A 66 7.10 6.14 -5.20
N LEU A 67 6.58 7.27 -4.73
CA LEU A 67 5.24 7.73 -5.09
C LEU A 67 5.16 8.11 -6.58
N ARG A 68 6.16 8.84 -7.09
CA ARG A 68 6.23 9.18 -8.53
C ARG A 68 6.33 7.92 -9.41
N LYS A 69 7.08 6.91 -8.95
CA LYS A 69 7.16 5.61 -9.63
C LYS A 69 5.80 4.89 -9.64
N ALA A 70 5.10 4.84 -8.50
CA ALA A 70 3.77 4.26 -8.40
C ALA A 70 2.76 4.98 -9.32
N GLU A 71 2.75 6.31 -9.32
CA GLU A 71 1.88 7.13 -10.18
C GLU A 71 2.07 6.79 -11.67
N ARG A 72 3.33 6.76 -12.13
CA ARG A 72 3.65 6.43 -13.52
C ARG A 72 3.20 5.02 -13.90
N LEU A 73 3.41 4.04 -13.03
CA LEU A 73 3.02 2.65 -13.28
C LEU A 73 1.51 2.47 -13.30
N LEU A 74 0.77 3.10 -12.38
CA LEU A 74 -0.70 3.03 -12.37
C LEU A 74 -1.33 3.77 -13.55
N THR A 75 -0.73 4.89 -13.98
CA THR A 75 -1.16 5.59 -15.20
C THR A 75 -1.02 4.67 -16.42
N SER A 76 0.11 3.97 -16.55
CA SER A 76 0.28 2.97 -17.62
C SER A 76 -0.65 1.77 -17.47
N TYR A 77 -0.94 1.33 -16.23
CA TYR A 77 -1.88 0.23 -15.99
C TYR A 77 -3.30 0.57 -16.45
N LEU A 78 -3.77 1.81 -16.22
CA LEU A 78 -5.08 2.29 -16.71
C LEU A 78 -5.24 2.10 -18.22
N GLU A 79 -4.19 2.33 -19.01
CA GLU A 79 -4.21 2.15 -20.47
C GLU A 79 -4.41 0.69 -20.89
N THR A 80 -4.21 -0.27 -19.97
CA THR A 80 -4.35 -1.70 -20.23
C THR A 80 -5.66 -2.30 -19.73
N ILE A 81 -6.45 -1.54 -18.95
CA ILE A 81 -7.74 -2.00 -18.42
C ILE A 81 -8.80 -1.94 -19.53
N ASP A 82 -9.72 -2.89 -19.56
CA ASP A 82 -10.85 -2.87 -20.48
C ASP A 82 -11.72 -1.64 -20.20
N ALA A 83 -12.04 -0.85 -21.23
CA ALA A 83 -12.83 0.37 -21.08
C ALA A 83 -14.25 0.13 -20.53
N SER A 84 -14.77 -1.10 -20.60
CA SER A 84 -16.04 -1.49 -19.99
C SER A 84 -15.94 -1.78 -18.49
N ASP A 85 -14.73 -1.99 -17.96
CA ASP A 85 -14.47 -2.22 -16.54
C ASP A 85 -14.35 -0.89 -15.78
N GLY A 86 -15.48 -0.17 -15.73
CA GLY A 86 -15.56 1.14 -15.07
C GLY A 86 -15.28 1.10 -13.57
N GLU A 87 -15.50 -0.04 -12.92
CA GLU A 87 -15.21 -0.21 -11.49
C GLU A 87 -13.70 -0.22 -11.24
N THR A 88 -12.95 -1.03 -11.99
CA THR A 88 -11.48 -1.07 -11.85
C THR A 88 -10.86 0.26 -12.27
N ILE A 89 -11.36 0.90 -13.33
CA ILE A 89 -10.88 2.23 -13.77
C ILE A 89 -11.05 3.25 -12.63
N ALA A 90 -12.26 3.37 -12.07
CA ALA A 90 -12.53 4.31 -10.99
C ALA A 90 -11.63 4.08 -9.76
N ALA A 91 -11.43 2.81 -9.37
CA ALA A 91 -10.57 2.47 -8.24
C ALA A 91 -9.10 2.89 -8.46
N VAL A 92 -8.57 2.72 -9.67
CA VAL A 92 -7.20 3.13 -9.99
C VAL A 92 -7.08 4.65 -10.11
N GLU A 93 -8.09 5.33 -10.65
CA GLU A 93 -8.15 6.79 -10.70
C GLU A 93 -8.18 7.42 -9.30
N ASP A 94 -8.97 6.86 -8.38
CA ASP A 94 -8.99 7.27 -6.97
C ASP A 94 -7.61 7.09 -6.32
N GLN A 95 -6.96 5.94 -6.53
CA GLN A 95 -5.60 5.71 -6.04
C GLN A 95 -4.58 6.70 -6.62
N LEU A 96 -4.70 7.06 -7.89
CA LEU A 96 -3.86 8.08 -8.53
C LEU A 96 -4.09 9.47 -7.94
N ALA A 97 -5.33 9.83 -7.64
CA ALA A 97 -5.66 11.10 -6.99
C ALA A 97 -5.00 11.20 -5.61
N GLU A 98 -5.09 10.14 -4.80
CA GLU A 98 -4.42 10.08 -3.50
C GLU A 98 -2.89 10.17 -3.62
N LEU A 99 -2.29 9.48 -4.60
CA LEU A 99 -0.85 9.54 -4.84
C LEU A 99 -0.40 10.96 -5.22
N ARG A 100 -1.14 11.65 -6.08
CA ARG A 100 -0.85 13.03 -6.48
C ARG A 100 -0.91 13.98 -5.30
N GLU A 101 -1.89 13.82 -4.42
CA GLU A 101 -1.98 14.60 -3.18
C GLU A 101 -0.75 14.35 -2.30
N LYS A 102 -0.36 13.09 -2.10
CA LYS A 102 0.86 12.74 -1.33
C LYS A 102 2.13 13.30 -1.96
N ILE A 103 2.26 13.25 -3.29
CA ILE A 103 3.42 13.79 -4.02
C ILE A 103 3.49 15.32 -3.84
N ALA A 104 2.35 16.00 -3.97
CA ALA A 104 2.26 17.45 -3.77
C ALA A 104 2.60 17.83 -2.33
N ALA A 105 2.07 17.10 -1.34
CA ALA A 105 2.38 17.34 0.07
C ALA A 105 3.85 17.06 0.42
N ALA A 106 4.48 16.09 -0.24
CA ALA A 106 5.87 15.72 0.00
C ALA A 106 6.89 16.51 -0.84
N SER A 107 6.44 17.37 -1.76
CA SER A 107 7.28 18.27 -2.56
C SER A 107 7.05 19.73 -2.12
N PRO A 108 7.66 20.23 -1.04
CA PRO A 108 7.78 21.66 -0.84
C PRO A 108 8.76 22.17 -1.91
N GLU A 109 8.26 22.90 -2.92
CA GLU A 109 9.02 23.75 -3.85
C GLU A 109 10.46 23.28 -4.14
N GLN A 110 10.62 22.29 -5.01
CA GLN A 110 11.85 22.18 -5.81
C GLN A 110 11.69 23.06 -7.06
N GLU A 111 11.55 24.36 -6.85
CA GLU A 111 12.06 25.36 -7.79
C GLU A 111 13.56 25.47 -7.52
N GLU A 112 14.35 24.87 -8.41
CA GLU A 112 15.69 25.25 -8.87
C GLU A 112 16.36 23.99 -9.44
N GLU A 113 16.11 23.75 -10.72
CA GLU A 113 17.07 23.07 -11.59
C GLU A 113 18.28 24.01 -11.72
N PRO A 114 19.49 23.69 -11.22
CA PRO A 114 20.68 24.27 -11.79
C PRO A 114 20.98 23.52 -13.09
N GLU A 115 21.02 24.27 -14.19
CA GLU A 115 21.53 23.83 -15.49
C GLU A 115 22.88 23.08 -15.36
N PRO A 116 23.17 22.10 -16.23
CA PRO A 116 24.41 21.34 -16.17
C PRO A 116 25.59 22.24 -16.59
N ALA A 117 26.48 22.56 -15.66
CA ALA A 117 27.83 23.04 -15.97
C ALA A 117 28.83 21.87 -15.91
N PRO A 118 29.83 21.78 -16.82
CA PRO A 118 30.69 20.62 -16.95
C PRO A 118 31.86 20.60 -15.96
N ASP A 119 32.14 19.38 -15.47
CA ASP A 119 33.38 18.77 -14.98
C ASP A 119 34.48 19.57 -14.21
N GLU A 120 34.96 18.87 -13.16
CA GLU A 120 36.25 18.96 -12.45
C GLU A 120 36.45 20.04 -11.36
N VAL A 121 36.58 19.60 -10.10
CA VAL A 121 37.84 19.46 -9.31
C VAL A 121 37.48 19.26 -7.83
N GLU A 122 37.83 18.11 -7.22
CA GLU A 122 37.98 17.94 -5.76
C GLU A 122 39.25 18.69 -5.29
N PRO A 123 39.26 19.39 -4.12
CA PRO A 123 39.53 18.67 -2.86
C PRO A 123 38.96 19.24 -1.53
N GLU A 124 38.89 18.31 -0.57
CA GLU A 124 38.98 18.37 0.91
C GLU A 124 37.89 19.04 1.81
N PRO A 125 37.69 18.51 3.05
CA PRO A 125 36.44 18.60 3.79
C PRO A 125 36.48 19.60 4.96
N GLU A 126 35.38 20.34 5.17
CA GLU A 126 35.08 21.05 6.42
C GLU A 126 33.56 21.00 6.73
N PRO A 127 33.15 21.36 7.95
CA PRO A 127 32.58 20.49 8.97
C PRO A 127 31.08 20.23 8.82
N VAL A 128 30.64 19.06 9.31
CA VAL A 128 29.23 18.69 9.43
C VAL A 128 28.50 19.70 10.33
N THR A 129 27.69 20.57 9.73
CA THR A 129 26.63 21.29 10.44
C THR A 129 25.43 20.36 10.61
N GLU A 130 25.05 20.14 11.87
CA GLU A 130 23.82 19.48 12.29
C GLU A 130 22.60 20.04 11.51
N PRO A 131 21.71 19.18 10.97
CA PRO A 131 20.45 19.64 10.43
C PRO A 131 19.60 20.22 11.56
N ALA A 132 19.28 21.51 11.44
CA ALA A 132 18.29 22.17 12.26
C ALA A 132 16.98 21.36 12.21
N ALA A 133 16.51 20.95 13.38
CA ALA A 133 15.22 20.32 13.56
C ALA A 133 14.12 21.23 12.98
N ALA A 134 13.33 20.69 12.05
CA ALA A 134 12.08 21.31 11.65
C ALA A 134 11.14 21.40 12.87
N ASP A 135 10.59 22.58 13.07
CA ASP A 135 9.64 22.90 14.13
C ASP A 135 8.27 22.27 13.79
N ASP A 136 8.06 21.04 14.24
CA ASP A 136 6.77 20.35 14.18
C ASP A 136 5.82 21.01 15.20
N GLY A 137 4.89 21.82 14.69
CA GLY A 137 3.80 22.38 15.48
C GLY A 137 2.95 21.28 16.15
N ASP A 138 3.15 21.09 17.45
CA ASP A 138 2.29 20.55 18.53
C ASP A 138 1.23 19.45 18.22
N ALA A 139 1.37 18.71 17.12
CA ALA A 139 0.53 17.56 16.80
C ALA A 139 1.05 16.35 17.57
N ARG A 140 0.36 16.01 18.67
CA ARG A 140 0.72 14.88 19.54
C ARG A 140 0.99 13.61 18.71
N PRO A 141 2.23 13.14 18.59
CA PRO A 141 2.61 12.14 17.57
C PRO A 141 1.93 10.78 17.76
N GLY A 142 1.40 10.49 18.95
CA GLY A 142 0.64 9.26 19.21
C GLY A 142 -0.80 9.26 18.67
N ARG A 143 -1.42 10.43 18.47
CA ARG A 143 -2.80 10.51 17.96
C ARG A 143 -2.85 10.30 16.45
N ALA A 144 -1.89 10.86 15.71
CA ALA A 144 -1.79 10.67 14.26
C ALA A 144 -1.63 9.19 13.88
N LEU A 145 -0.75 8.46 14.57
CA LEU A 145 -0.53 7.01 14.38
C LEU A 145 -1.78 6.16 14.66
N MET A 146 -2.60 6.54 15.64
CA MET A 146 -3.85 5.82 15.93
C MET A 146 -4.93 6.08 14.88
N ILE A 147 -5.01 7.31 14.36
CA ILE A 147 -5.99 7.68 13.33
C ILE A 147 -5.65 6.97 12.02
N SER A 148 -4.39 7.04 11.57
CA SER A 148 -3.95 6.34 10.36
C SER A 148 -4.08 4.82 10.50
N GLY A 149 -3.69 4.24 11.64
CA GLY A 149 -3.87 2.82 11.91
C GLY A 149 -5.34 2.39 11.90
N GLY A 150 -6.25 3.22 12.42
CA GLY A 150 -7.70 2.96 12.41
C GLY A 150 -8.30 2.99 10.99
N VAL A 151 -7.89 3.95 10.16
CA VAL A 151 -8.37 4.05 8.76
C VAL A 151 -7.91 2.86 7.95
N LEU A 152 -6.63 2.48 8.03
CA LEU A 152 -6.07 1.33 7.31
C LEU A 152 -6.72 0.01 7.75
N LEU A 153 -6.96 -0.17 9.05
CA LEU A 153 -7.63 -1.37 9.55
C LEU A 153 -9.09 -1.41 9.08
N GLY A 154 -9.78 -0.27 9.04
CA GLY A 154 -11.14 -0.16 8.49
C GLY A 154 -11.22 -0.52 7.00
N LEU A 155 -10.32 0.04 6.18
CA LEU A 155 -10.22 -0.28 4.75
C LEU A 155 -9.87 -1.76 4.54
N GLY A 156 -8.89 -2.27 5.26
CA GLY A 156 -8.48 -3.68 5.17
C GLY A 156 -9.62 -4.64 5.52
N ALA A 157 -10.38 -4.35 6.57
CA ALA A 157 -11.56 -5.15 6.94
C ALA A 157 -12.67 -5.10 5.87
N ALA A 158 -12.89 -3.94 5.24
CA ALA A 158 -13.84 -3.81 4.13
C ALA A 158 -13.38 -4.63 2.90
N SER A 159 -12.10 -4.57 2.54
CA SER A 159 -11.53 -5.37 1.44
C SER A 159 -11.63 -6.88 1.72
N LEU A 160 -11.39 -7.32 2.95
CA LEU A 160 -11.64 -8.72 3.34
C LEU A 160 -13.14 -9.09 3.22
N GLY A 161 -14.05 -8.16 3.52
CA GLY A 161 -15.48 -8.32 3.26
C GLY A 161 -15.78 -8.57 1.77
N VAL A 162 -15.19 -7.77 0.89
CA VAL A 162 -15.30 -7.95 -0.58
C VAL A 162 -14.71 -9.29 -1.02
N ALA A 163 -13.57 -9.69 -0.46
CA ALA A 163 -12.94 -10.97 -0.77
C ALA A 163 -13.83 -12.16 -0.38
N THR A 164 -14.39 -12.14 0.83
CA THR A 164 -15.32 -13.19 1.28
C THR A 164 -16.60 -13.24 0.45
N TYR A 165 -17.10 -12.09 -0.03
CA TYR A 165 -18.20 -12.06 -0.98
C TYR A 165 -17.84 -12.73 -2.32
N GLY A 166 -16.65 -12.46 -2.85
CA GLY A 166 -16.13 -13.10 -4.07
C GLY A 166 -16.06 -14.63 -3.94
N LEU A 167 -15.61 -15.14 -2.80
CA LEU A 167 -15.57 -16.59 -2.52
C LEU A 167 -16.97 -17.22 -2.51
N VAL A 168 -17.93 -16.61 -1.80
CA VAL A 168 -19.32 -17.11 -1.74
C VAL A 168 -20.01 -17.05 -3.10
N TRP A 169 -19.70 -16.05 -3.92
CA TRP A 169 -20.20 -15.96 -5.28
C TRP A 169 -19.59 -17.04 -6.18
N GLY A 170 -18.27 -17.28 -6.08
CA GLY A 170 -17.58 -18.38 -6.76
C GLY A 170 -18.20 -19.75 -6.45
N ASP A 171 -18.42 -20.06 -5.16
CA ASP A 171 -19.06 -21.32 -4.74
C ASP A 171 -20.45 -21.51 -5.37
N ARG A 172 -21.21 -20.42 -5.58
CA ARG A 172 -22.52 -20.48 -6.26
C ARG A 172 -22.38 -20.72 -7.76
N VAL A 173 -21.37 -20.16 -8.40
CA VAL A 173 -21.08 -20.37 -9.83
C VAL A 173 -20.69 -21.84 -10.05
N ASP A 174 -19.83 -22.38 -9.19
CA ASP A 174 -19.43 -23.80 -9.22
C ASP A 174 -20.63 -24.73 -9.00
N ALA A 175 -21.47 -24.44 -7.99
CA ALA A 175 -22.69 -25.22 -7.73
C ALA A 175 -23.69 -25.19 -8.90
N ARG A 176 -23.79 -24.07 -9.62
CA ARG A 176 -24.61 -23.99 -10.85
C ARG A 176 -24.02 -24.82 -11.98
N GLY A 177 -22.70 -24.79 -12.15
CA GLY A 177 -22.01 -25.60 -13.15
C GLY A 177 -22.21 -27.10 -12.90
N GLU A 178 -22.10 -27.53 -11.64
CA GLU A 178 -22.29 -28.92 -11.25
C GLU A 178 -23.74 -29.37 -11.43
N ALA A 179 -24.71 -28.54 -11.02
CA ALA A 179 -26.13 -28.82 -11.24
C ALA A 179 -26.52 -28.88 -12.73
N ALA A 180 -25.92 -28.02 -13.57
CA ALA A 180 -26.16 -28.03 -15.01
C ALA A 180 -25.57 -29.28 -15.68
N LYS A 181 -24.39 -29.72 -15.23
CA LYS A 181 -23.77 -30.96 -15.68
C LYS A 181 -24.61 -32.18 -15.29
N ASP A 182 -25.12 -32.23 -14.07
CA ASP A 182 -26.00 -33.31 -13.61
C ASP A 182 -27.34 -33.35 -14.36
N ALA A 183 -27.83 -32.19 -14.80
CA ALA A 183 -28.99 -32.08 -15.68
C ALA A 183 -28.71 -32.46 -17.14
N GLY A 184 -27.46 -32.81 -17.47
CA GLY A 184 -27.04 -33.22 -18.82
C GLY A 184 -26.88 -32.05 -19.79
N ASN A 185 -26.68 -30.82 -19.30
CA ASN A 185 -26.40 -29.67 -20.17
C ASN A 185 -25.02 -29.82 -20.82
N ASP A 186 -24.98 -29.80 -22.15
CA ASP A 186 -23.78 -29.89 -22.99
C ASP A 186 -23.50 -28.60 -23.78
N ASP A 187 -24.20 -27.51 -23.48
CA ASP A 187 -24.01 -26.20 -24.10
C ASP A 187 -22.65 -25.58 -23.70
N VAL A 188 -21.75 -25.50 -24.68
CA VAL A 188 -20.39 -24.96 -24.50
C VAL A 188 -20.40 -23.48 -24.11
N ASP A 189 -21.33 -22.69 -24.65
CA ASP A 189 -21.37 -21.24 -24.39
C ASP A 189 -21.88 -20.96 -22.97
N PHE A 190 -22.76 -21.81 -22.44
CA PHE A 190 -23.16 -21.78 -21.03
C PHE A 190 -21.95 -21.99 -20.08
N TYR A 191 -21.11 -23.00 -20.34
CA TYR A 191 -19.93 -23.25 -19.50
C TYR A 191 -18.86 -22.17 -19.64
N ARG A 192 -18.70 -21.58 -20.83
CA ARG A 192 -17.82 -20.41 -21.01
C ARG A 192 -18.26 -19.23 -20.15
N GLY A 193 -19.57 -18.93 -20.14
CA GLY A 193 -20.12 -17.88 -19.27
C GLY A 193 -19.85 -18.14 -17.79
N LEU A 194 -19.99 -19.39 -17.32
CA LEU A 194 -19.65 -19.75 -15.93
C LEU A 194 -18.15 -19.63 -15.64
N LEU A 195 -17.29 -19.98 -16.58
CA LEU A 195 -15.84 -19.80 -16.46
C LEU A 195 -15.46 -18.31 -16.38
N ASP A 196 -16.07 -17.46 -17.20
CA ASP A 196 -15.84 -16.02 -17.16
C ASP A 196 -16.35 -15.38 -15.85
N GLU A 197 -17.54 -15.78 -15.37
CA GLU A 197 -18.04 -15.39 -14.04
C GLU A 197 -17.12 -15.87 -12.91
N GLY A 198 -16.68 -17.14 -12.96
CA GLY A 198 -15.81 -17.74 -11.95
C GLY A 198 -14.41 -17.10 -11.92
N THR A 199 -13.83 -16.75 -13.07
CA THR A 199 -12.55 -16.03 -13.13
C THR A 199 -12.66 -14.63 -12.57
N THR A 200 -13.79 -13.96 -12.79
CA THR A 200 -14.09 -12.62 -12.21
C THR A 200 -14.22 -12.72 -10.69
N ALA A 201 -14.98 -13.70 -10.19
CA ALA A 201 -15.13 -13.96 -8.76
C ALA A 201 -13.77 -14.23 -8.09
N ASN A 202 -12.93 -15.04 -8.73
CA ASN A 202 -11.61 -15.40 -8.21
C ASN A 202 -10.63 -14.22 -8.22
N ARG A 203 -10.67 -13.37 -9.25
CA ARG A 203 -9.88 -12.13 -9.30
C ARG A 203 -10.27 -11.17 -8.19
N LEU A 204 -11.58 -11.02 -7.96
CA LEU A 204 -12.12 -10.16 -6.91
C LEU A 204 -11.78 -10.69 -5.52
N ALA A 205 -11.87 -12.01 -5.31
CA ALA A 205 -11.50 -12.67 -4.06
C ALA A 205 -10.00 -12.56 -3.76
N LEU A 206 -9.13 -12.89 -4.72
CA LEU A 206 -7.67 -12.85 -4.55
C LEU A 206 -7.16 -11.41 -4.43
N GLY A 207 -7.64 -10.51 -5.30
CA GLY A 207 -7.23 -9.10 -5.30
C GLY A 207 -7.61 -8.40 -4.00
N ALA A 208 -8.88 -8.49 -3.61
CA ALA A 208 -9.35 -7.87 -2.37
C ALA A 208 -8.82 -8.58 -1.12
N GLY A 209 -8.57 -9.90 -1.20
CA GLY A 209 -8.05 -10.69 -0.08
C GLY A 209 -6.61 -10.33 0.27
N ILE A 210 -5.74 -10.22 -0.74
CA ILE A 210 -4.33 -9.84 -0.54
C ILE A 210 -4.23 -8.40 -0.05
N ALA A 211 -4.91 -7.46 -0.73
CA ALA A 211 -4.93 -6.06 -0.33
C ALA A 211 -5.48 -5.88 1.10
N GLY A 212 -6.57 -6.57 1.42
CA GLY A 212 -7.17 -6.55 2.75
C GLY A 212 -6.24 -7.10 3.84
N ALA A 213 -5.56 -8.21 3.60
CA ALA A 213 -4.65 -8.81 4.56
C ALA A 213 -3.46 -7.87 4.90
N VAL A 214 -2.90 -7.22 3.89
CA VAL A 214 -1.80 -6.26 4.04
C VAL A 214 -2.25 -5.05 4.85
N LEU A 215 -3.38 -4.42 4.45
CA LEU A 215 -3.92 -3.25 5.13
C LEU A 215 -4.25 -3.52 6.61
N VAL A 216 -4.83 -4.69 6.92
CA VAL A 216 -5.09 -5.09 8.31
C VAL A 216 -3.77 -5.27 9.08
N GLY A 217 -2.76 -5.90 8.48
CA GLY A 217 -1.45 -6.09 9.09
C GLY A 217 -0.77 -4.76 9.46
N VAL A 218 -0.69 -3.84 8.49
CA VAL A 218 -0.10 -2.50 8.70
C VAL A 218 -0.91 -1.69 9.71
N GLY A 219 -2.24 -1.66 9.56
CA GLY A 219 -3.14 -0.93 10.46
C GLY A 219 -3.02 -1.41 11.92
N ALA A 220 -2.97 -2.73 12.13
CA ALA A 220 -2.78 -3.32 13.45
C ALA A 220 -1.42 -2.97 14.06
N GLY A 221 -0.35 -2.97 13.26
CA GLY A 221 0.99 -2.58 13.69
C GLY A 221 1.05 -1.11 14.17
N LEU A 222 0.50 -0.19 13.38
CA LEU A 222 0.46 1.24 13.73
C LEU A 222 -0.37 1.51 14.99
N LEU A 223 -1.51 0.84 15.15
CA LEU A 223 -2.32 0.91 16.37
C LEU A 223 -1.55 0.39 17.59
N GLY A 224 -0.82 -0.72 17.44
CA GLY A 224 0.02 -1.29 18.50
C GLY A 224 1.10 -0.32 18.95
N VAL A 225 1.84 0.28 18.02
CA VAL A 225 2.89 1.27 18.30
C VAL A 225 2.31 2.55 18.93
N GLY A 226 1.20 3.05 18.40
CA GLY A 226 0.50 4.20 18.98
C GLY A 226 0.03 3.95 20.42
N ALA A 227 -0.55 2.77 20.69
CA ALA A 227 -0.96 2.36 22.02
C ALA A 227 0.22 2.22 22.99
N ALA A 228 1.36 1.67 22.54
CA ALA A 228 2.56 1.55 23.36
C ALA A 228 3.18 2.93 23.70
N LYS A 229 3.27 3.83 22.71
CA LYS A 229 3.85 5.18 22.88
C LYS A 229 2.99 6.08 23.77
N SER A 230 1.66 5.91 23.74
CA SER A 230 0.73 6.63 24.62
C SER A 230 0.78 6.16 26.08
N ARG A 231 1.10 4.88 26.35
CA ARG A 231 1.28 4.37 27.72
C ARG A 231 2.53 4.91 28.41
N LYS A 232 3.67 5.00 27.71
CA LYS A 232 4.93 5.54 28.29
C LYS A 232 4.83 7.01 28.71
N ARG A 233 3.89 7.78 28.16
CA ARG A 233 3.67 9.20 28.54
C ARG A 233 2.69 9.37 29.70
N ARG A 234 2.10 8.29 30.22
CA ARG A 234 1.28 8.29 31.44
C ARG A 234 2.10 8.12 32.72
N ASP A 235 3.42 8.22 32.66
CA ASP A 235 4.24 8.45 33.85
C ASP A 235 3.99 9.88 34.33
N VAL A 236 2.98 10.00 35.18
CA VAL A 236 2.68 11.20 35.95
C VAL A 236 3.90 11.51 36.81
N ALA A 237 4.63 12.56 36.46
CA ALA A 237 5.69 13.09 37.29
C ALA A 237 5.07 13.64 38.58
N TRP A 238 5.17 12.86 39.66
CA TRP A 238 4.98 13.38 41.00
C TRP A 238 6.16 14.30 41.29
N VAL A 239 5.93 15.61 41.16
CA VAL A 239 6.89 16.60 41.66
C VAL A 239 6.55 16.83 43.13
N PRO A 240 7.33 16.33 44.10
CA PRO A 240 7.15 16.71 45.50
C PRO A 240 7.52 18.19 45.60
N LEU A 241 6.51 19.04 45.55
CA LEU A 241 6.68 20.45 45.85
C LEU A 241 6.87 20.56 47.37
N GLY A 242 8.12 20.57 47.81
CA GLY A 242 8.51 20.78 49.19
C GLY A 242 8.20 22.21 49.63
N LEU A 243 6.92 22.50 49.88
CA LEU A 243 6.52 23.72 50.57
C LEU A 243 6.69 23.47 52.08
N VAL A 244 7.65 24.18 52.66
CA VAL A 244 7.82 24.29 54.11
C VAL A 244 6.58 25.00 54.67
N GLY A 245 5.63 24.20 55.18
CA GLY A 245 4.46 24.68 55.92
C GLY A 245 3.13 24.57 55.16
N GLY A 246 2.50 23.39 55.21
CA GLY A 246 1.08 23.21 54.91
C GLY A 246 0.80 22.34 53.68
N GLY A 247 0.38 21.09 53.92
CA GLY A 247 -0.01 20.16 52.87
C GLY A 247 -1.32 20.60 52.18
N GLY A 248 -1.20 21.13 50.97
CA GLY A 248 -2.31 21.31 50.04
C GLY A 248 -2.16 20.36 48.85
N LEU A 249 -3.17 19.52 48.62
CA LEU A 249 -3.27 18.65 47.44
C LEU A 249 -3.97 19.44 46.33
N GLN A 250 -3.23 19.89 45.32
CA GLN A 250 -3.81 20.51 44.13
C GLN A 250 -3.90 19.48 43.00
N MET A 251 -5.12 19.08 42.63
CA MET A 251 -5.37 18.34 41.39
C MET A 251 -5.60 19.35 40.26
N ASN A 252 -4.67 19.44 39.31
CA ASN A 252 -4.90 20.12 38.05
C ASN A 252 -5.43 19.11 37.03
N LEU A 253 -6.74 19.16 36.76
CA LEU A 253 -7.36 18.53 35.59
C LEU A 253 -7.37 19.55 34.45
N ARG A 254 -6.55 19.32 33.41
CA ARG A 254 -6.72 19.99 32.11
C ARG A 254 -7.69 19.13 31.28
N PHE A 255 -8.85 19.70 30.96
CA PHE A 255 -9.76 19.20 29.92
C PHE A 255 -9.23 19.60 28.55
#